data_AF-A0A820Q699-F1
#
_entry.id   AF-A0A820Q699-F1
#
_cell.length_a   1.000
_cell.length_b   1.000
_cell.length_c   1.000
_cell.angle_alpha   90.00
_cell.angle_beta   90.00
_cell.angle_gamma   90.00
#
_symmetry.space_group_name_H-M   'P 1'
#
loop_
_entity.id
_entity.type
_entity.pdbx_description
1 polymer ?
#
loop_
_entity_poly.entity_id
_entity_poly.type
_entity_poly.pdbx_seq_one_letter_code
_entity_poly.pdbx_strand_id
1 'polypeptide(L)'
;MVVLDPLKVTITNFPNERMTELAVLNFPVEESRGSHPIQFDSVMYIEKSDISENLTKDFKRLTPNQPCGLKHVALVITTQDIIRVSLFFFET
;
A
#
# COMPACT_ATOMS: atom_id res chain seq x y z
N MET A 1 -9.87 1.98 -6.87
CA MET A 1 -9.27 2.30 -5.55
C MET A 1 -8.86 3.76 -5.58
N VAL A 2 -8.94 4.47 -4.46
CA VAL A 2 -8.50 5.87 -4.33
C VAL A 2 -7.79 6.01 -2.98
N VAL A 3 -6.73 6.80 -2.92
CA VAL A 3 -6.00 7.15 -1.70
C VAL A 3 -6.10 8.66 -1.49
N LEU A 4 -6.61 9.10 -0.35
CA LEU A 4 -6.90 10.50 -0.06
C LEU A 4 -5.76 11.20 0.68
N ASP A 5 -5.13 10.53 1.65
CA ASP A 5 -3.92 11.02 2.33
C ASP A 5 -2.74 10.09 2.01
N PRO A 6 -2.07 10.31 0.86
CA PRO A 6 -1.11 9.34 0.33
C PRO A 6 0.16 9.27 1.15
N LEU A 7 0.46 8.07 1.64
CA LEU A 7 1.78 7.70 2.14
C LEU A 7 2.48 6.81 1.10
N LYS A 8 3.64 7.27 0.63
CA LYS A 8 4.47 6.51 -0.31
C LYS A 8 5.04 5.27 0.37
N VAL A 9 4.92 4.12 -0.30
CA VAL A 9 5.53 2.85 0.09
C VAL A 9 6.42 2.36 -1.05
N THR A 10 7.62 1.89 -0.71
CA THR A 10 8.55 1.24 -1.64
C THR A 10 8.77 -0.20 -1.19
N ILE A 11 8.47 -1.17 -2.07
CA ILE A 11 8.72 -2.59 -1.86
C ILE A 11 10.18 -2.87 -2.25
N THR A 12 11.00 -3.19 -1.26
CA THR A 12 12.47 -3.33 -1.42
C THR A 12 12.88 -4.60 -2.15
N ASN A 13 12.05 -5.65 -2.10
CA ASN A 13 12.28 -6.95 -2.74
C ASN A 13 11.21 -7.27 -3.79
N PHE A 14 10.86 -6.28 -4.62
CA PHE A 14 9.83 -6.44 -5.63
C PHE A 14 10.21 -7.55 -6.63
N PRO A 15 9.35 -8.57 -6.85
CA PRO A 15 9.73 -9.78 -7.59
C PRO A 15 9.82 -9.57 -9.11
N ASN A 16 9.21 -8.50 -9.63
CA ASN A 16 9.10 -8.25 -11.06
C ASN A 16 10.02 -7.10 -11.47
N GLU A 17 10.70 -7.21 -12.61
CA GLU A 17 11.52 -6.11 -13.14
C GLU A 17 10.68 -4.99 -13.79
N ARG A 18 9.38 -5.22 -13.97
CA ARG A 18 8.45 -4.31 -14.65
C ARG A 18 7.13 -4.19 -13.90
N MET A 19 6.46 -3.08 -14.16
CA MET A 19 5.09 -2.83 -13.75
C MET A 19 4.16 -3.94 -14.25
N THR A 20 3.28 -4.41 -13.37
CA THR A 20 2.33 -5.49 -13.62
C THR A 20 0.94 -4.91 -13.82
N GLU A 21 0.28 -5.25 -14.92
CA GLU A 21 -1.13 -4.92 -15.14
C GLU A 21 -2.03 -6.02 -14.58
N LEU A 22 -3.06 -5.63 -13.82
CA LEU A 22 -4.02 -6.54 -13.19
C LEU A 22 -5.44 -6.12 -13.56
N ALA A 23 -6.28 -7.06 -14.00
CA ALA A 23 -7.69 -6.80 -14.22
C ALA A 23 -8.46 -6.92 -12.89
N VAL A 24 -9.18 -5.86 -12.50
CA VAL A 24 -9.99 -5.81 -11.28
C VAL A 24 -11.46 -5.73 -11.65
N LEU A 25 -12.27 -6.63 -11.09
CA LEU A 25 -13.72 -6.60 -11.26
C LEU A 25 -14.28 -5.26 -10.75
N ASN A 26 -15.19 -4.67 -11.52
CA ASN A 26 -15.90 -3.46 -11.11
C ASN A 26 -16.80 -3.75 -9.89
N PHE A 27 -17.38 -4.96 -9.83
CA PHE A 27 -18.23 -5.42 -8.75
C PHE A 27 -17.76 -6.82 -8.30
N PRO A 28 -17.47 -7.04 -7.00
CA PRO A 28 -16.80 -8.27 -6.53
C PRO A 28 -17.55 -9.59 -6.81
N VAL A 29 -18.87 -9.54 -6.92
CA VAL A 29 -19.73 -10.74 -7.06
C VAL A 29 -20.47 -10.77 -8.40
N GLU A 30 -20.26 -9.78 -9.27
CA GLU A 30 -21.05 -9.60 -10.50
C GLU A 30 -20.14 -9.35 -11.70
N GLU A 31 -19.58 -10.44 -12.25
CA GLU A 31 -18.63 -10.38 -13.38
C GLU A 31 -19.21 -9.72 -14.64
N SER A 32 -20.53 -9.79 -14.84
CA SER A 32 -21.23 -9.13 -15.96
C SER A 32 -21.06 -7.61 -15.98
N ARG A 33 -20.68 -7.00 -14.85
CA ARG A 33 -20.40 -5.56 -14.74
C ARG A 33 -19.00 -5.18 -15.22
N GLY A 34 -18.24 -6.15 -15.74
CA GLY A 34 -16.93 -5.95 -16.33
C GLY A 34 -15.82 -5.72 -15.31
N SER A 35 -14.64 -5.37 -15.83
CA SER A 35 -13.43 -5.10 -15.08
C SER A 35 -12.71 -3.86 -15.62
N HIS A 36 -11.78 -3.34 -14.84
CA HIS A 36 -10.86 -2.28 -15.25
C HIS A 36 -9.41 -2.70 -14.94
N PRO A 37 -8.43 -2.29 -15.77
CA PRO A 37 -7.03 -2.53 -15.47
C PRO A 37 -6.58 -1.61 -14.34
N ILE A 38 -5.71 -2.14 -13.47
CA ILE A 38 -4.89 -1.38 -12.54
C ILE A 38 -3.42 -1.70 -12.82
N GLN A 39 -2.54 -0.78 -12.47
CA GLN A 39 -1.10 -1.00 -12.55
C GLN A 39 -0.51 -1.14 -11.15
N PHE A 40 0.39 -2.10 -11.01
CA PHE A 40 1.08 -2.43 -9.77
C PHE A 40 2.59 -2.42 -9.99
N ASP A 41 3.30 -1.71 -9.13
CA ASP A 41 4.75 -1.50 -9.21
C ASP A 41 5.35 -1.55 -7.80
N SER A 42 6.68 -1.58 -7.73
CA SER A 42 7.49 -1.48 -6.52
C SER A 42 7.21 -0.21 -5.70
N VAL A 43 6.77 0.87 -6.33
CA VAL A 43 6.35 2.11 -5.67
C VAL A 43 4.84 2.24 -5.75
N MET A 44 4.20 2.37 -4.60
CA MET A 44 2.76 2.54 -4.48
C MET A 44 2.41 3.53 -3.35
N TYR A 45 1.12 3.81 -3.21
CA TYR A 45 0.60 4.68 -2.17
C TYR A 45 -0.47 3.94 -1.39
N ILE A 46 -0.46 4.12 -0.07
CA ILE A 46 -1.52 3.66 0.85
C ILE A 46 -2.09 4.87 1.58
N GLU A 47 -3.25 4.72 2.20
CA GLU A 47 -3.73 5.74 3.13
C GLU A 47 -2.75 5.84 4.30
N LYS A 48 -2.42 7.06 4.71
CA LYS A 48 -1.54 7.29 5.87
C LYS A 48 -2.09 6.65 7.15
N SER A 49 -3.42 6.52 7.28
CA SER A 49 -4.08 5.85 8.40
C SER A 49 -3.99 4.31 8.36
N ASP A 50 -3.55 3.71 7.25
CA ASP A 50 -3.40 2.26 7.11
C ASP A 50 -2.07 1.73 7.68
N ILE A 51 -1.22 2.62 8.21
CA ILE A 51 -0.05 2.24 9.01
C ILE A 51 -0.12 2.84 10.41
N SER A 52 0.27 2.05 11.41
CA SER A 52 0.41 2.51 12.80
C SER A 52 1.64 1.86 13.42
N GLU A 53 2.38 2.62 14.22
CA GLU A 53 3.47 2.07 15.05
C GLU A 53 2.94 1.32 16.27
N ASN A 54 1.75 1.69 16.73
CA ASN A 54 1.10 1.07 17.87
C ASN A 54 0.12 0.00 17.40
N LEU A 55 0.41 -1.26 17.74
CA LEU A 55 -0.52 -2.36 17.53
C LEU A 55 -1.62 -2.31 18.59
N THR A 56 -2.88 -2.27 18.15
CA THR A 56 -4.06 -2.41 19.02
C THR A 56 -4.91 -3.58 18.52
N LYS A 57 -5.72 -4.17 19.41
CA LYS A 57 -6.54 -5.37 19.10
C LYS A 57 -7.45 -5.18 17.87
N ASP A 58 -7.91 -3.95 17.64
CA ASP A 58 -8.85 -3.63 16.56
C ASP A 58 -8.15 -3.11 15.29
N PHE A 59 -6.82 -2.93 15.33
CA PHE A 59 -6.02 -2.46 14.20
C PHE A 59 -5.47 -3.63 13.38
N LYS A 60 -6.17 -3.94 12.30
CA LYS A 60 -5.89 -5.02 11.33
C LYS A 60 -5.20 -4.52 10.05
N ARG A 61 -4.50 -3.38 10.08
CA ARG A 61 -3.72 -2.86 8.94
C ARG A 61 -2.22 -3.00 9.24
N LEU A 62 -1.37 -2.31 8.48
CA LEU A 62 0.08 -2.47 8.55
C LEU A 62 0.65 -1.90 9.86
N THR A 63 1.48 -2.67 10.54
CA THR A 63 2.30 -2.16 11.65
C THR A 63 3.74 -2.69 11.51
N PRO A 64 4.71 -2.20 12.29
CA PRO A 64 6.05 -2.79 12.33
C PRO A 64 6.04 -4.31 12.59
N ASN A 65 5.07 -4.81 13.35
CA ASN A 65 4.99 -6.21 13.77
C ASN A 65 3.82 -6.98 13.15
N GLN A 66 3.05 -6.37 12.24
CA GLN A 66 1.88 -6.98 11.62
C GLN A 66 1.89 -6.76 10.11
N PRO A 67 1.98 -7.83 9.29
CA PRO A 67 1.87 -7.72 7.85
C PRO A 67 0.46 -7.33 7.41
N CYS A 68 0.33 -6.78 6.21
CA CYS A 68 -0.95 -6.48 5.59
C CYS A 68 -0.99 -6.96 4.14
N GLY A 69 -2.13 -7.52 3.74
CA GLY A 69 -2.37 -7.90 2.35
C GLY A 69 -2.73 -6.69 1.48
N LEU A 70 -2.24 -6.67 0.25
CA LEU A 70 -2.63 -5.69 -0.75
C LEU A 70 -3.87 -6.17 -1.51
N LYS A 71 -4.89 -5.31 -1.59
CA LYS A 71 -6.13 -5.64 -2.27
C LYS A 71 -5.85 -5.90 -3.77
N HIS A 72 -6.39 -7.00 -4.30
CA HIS A 72 -6.29 -7.44 -5.71
C HIS A 72 -4.94 -7.97 -6.20
N VAL A 73 -3.84 -7.79 -5.46
CA VAL A 73 -2.48 -8.12 -5.94
C VAL A 73 -2.00 -9.49 -5.45
N ALA A 74 -2.75 -10.16 -4.56
CA ALA A 74 -2.37 -11.45 -3.96
C ALA A 74 -0.98 -11.43 -3.28
N LEU A 75 -0.55 -10.27 -2.79
CA LEU A 75 0.71 -10.07 -2.08
C LEU A 75 0.47 -9.58 -0.65
N VAL A 76 1.40 -9.91 0.23
CA VAL A 76 1.46 -9.47 1.61
C VAL A 76 2.76 -8.69 1.79
N ILE A 77 2.68 -7.53 2.43
CA ILE A 77 3.84 -6.70 2.73
C ILE A 77 4.11 -6.65 4.24
N THR A 78 5.38 -6.54 4.59
CA THR A 78 5.86 -6.29 5.96
C THR A 78 6.61 -4.97 6.01
N THR A 79 6.53 -4.27 7.13
CA THR A 79 7.28 -3.04 7.34
C THR A 79 8.74 -3.36 7.58
N GLN A 80 9.64 -2.78 6.78
CA GLN A 80 11.09 -2.87 7.01
C GLN A 80 11.60 -1.60 7.69
N ASP A 81 11.36 -0.44 7.07
CA ASP A 81 11.82 0.86 7.55
C ASP A 81 10.70 1.91 7.46
N ILE A 82 10.69 2.88 8.39
CA ILE A 82 9.80 4.06 8.35
C ILE A 82 10.66 5.31 8.25
N ILE A 83 10.57 6.00 7.11
CA ILE A 83 11.35 7.20 6.82
C ILE A 83 10.57 8.43 7.26
N ARG A 84 11.18 9.27 8.11
CA ARG A 84 10.63 10.57 8.53
C ARG A 84 11.54 11.69 8.06
N VAL A 85 10.98 12.65 7.36
CA VAL A 85 11.71 13.85 6.93
C VAL A 85 11.42 14.95 7.94
N SER A 86 12.44 15.34 8.71
CA SER A 86 12.40 16.54 9.53
C SER A 86 12.98 17.71 8.73
N LEU A 87 12.18 18.75 8.50
CA LEU A 87 12.68 20.01 7.97
C LEU A 87 13.21 20.83 9.14
N PHE A 88 14.51 20.74 9.41
CA PHE A 88 15.16 21.71 10.28
C PHE A 88 15.34 23.02 9.50
N PHE A 89 14.56 24.04 9.86
CA PHE A 89 14.87 25.41 9.46
C PHE A 89 15.99 25.92 10.38
N PHE A 90 17.18 26.11 9.82
CA PHE A 90 18.21 26.91 10.49
C PHE A 90 17.80 28.37 10.31
N GLU A 91 17.31 29.01 11.37
CA GLU A 91 17.29 30.47 11.44
C GLU A 91 18.74 30.95 11.55
N THR A 92 19.16 31.78 10.58
CA THR A 92 20.45 32.48 10.54
C THR A 92 20.42 33.74 11.38
#